data_AF-A0A956FBA2-F1
#
_entry.id   AF-A0A956FBA2-F1
#
_cell.length_a   1.000
_cell.length_b   1.000
_cell.length_c   1.000
_cell.angle_alpha   90.00
_cell.angle_beta   90.00
_cell.angle_gamma   90.00
#
_symmetry.space_group_name_H-M   'P 1'
#
loop_
_entity.id
_entity.type
_entity.pdbx_description
1 polymer ?
#
loop_
_entity_poly.entity_id
_entity_poly.type
_entity_poly.pdbx_seq_one_letter_code
_entity_poly.pdbx_strand_id
1 'polypeptide(L)'
;MSDATHPAPEPEHIGLLDVDEQVDEVVLRAGDGDDLGPYPPGTFRKIVSGMVTLALLIASTYLVEGLHWARPWVPGEEPMLFWNLLGRELLGEGEEVQEAAERVELAERMASEVIDRVDEGPLPVRPVIEPPPPGTELPPYQPHPDDAETVPRSLELPDPTALDSFYAQLARTGAGYAGAITRVSHWGDSAIANDNIASALRFDMQRRFGDAGHGFHLVAKPNASYRHQGVRFSGGEGWQLCYIINECRGDGLYGLGGTTVWSPGGGDSQWKTETKLPYGQQVSRFEIWYRAQPKGGRLRVKVDGKEHELLSTAAPEAHDEWHTVTLPDGAHTIGLRAAAGGQARLYGVVLERDVPGVVWDGMAQLGAFSRKMLLFEPAHLRAQIDHRDPDLLVFTFGGNDLTLAPGKLARYEQDFGEVLRRFRGQEHPRACLVMAPVDHGMREGQRIVSVPMVARIVEIQRKVALAEGCAFFDTVAAMGGEGSAARWRKSTPPLLSGDLAHLTHAGQKVIGHMVYLALMEEYVRYRQREG
;
A
#
# COMPACT_ATOMS: atom_id res chain seq x y z
N MET A 1 -1.39 83.60 -12.38
CA MET A 1 -0.25 83.84 -13.30
C MET A 1 0.34 82.47 -13.58
N SER A 2 -0.28 81.75 -14.52
CA SER A 2 0.05 81.62 -15.96
C SER A 2 1.01 80.45 -16.14
N ASP A 3 0.88 79.53 -17.09
CA ASP A 3 0.07 79.39 -18.31
C ASP A 3 0.12 77.87 -18.68
N ALA A 4 -0.97 77.24 -19.16
CA ALA A 4 -1.25 76.92 -20.58
C ALA A 4 -0.21 75.96 -21.23
N THR A 5 -0.51 74.88 -21.97
CA THR A 5 -1.58 74.59 -22.95
C THR A 5 -1.46 73.13 -23.47
N HIS A 6 -2.56 72.61 -24.03
CA HIS A 6 -2.84 71.27 -24.62
C HIS A 6 -1.91 70.79 -25.78
N PRO A 7 -2.02 69.51 -26.22
CA PRO A 7 -3.01 69.14 -27.26
C PRO A 7 -3.76 67.80 -27.04
N ALA A 8 -4.84 67.67 -27.81
CA ALA A 8 -5.81 66.57 -27.91
C ALA A 8 -5.28 65.32 -28.65
N PRO A 9 -6.01 64.18 -28.65
CA PRO A 9 -5.53 62.87 -29.09
C PRO A 9 -5.95 62.52 -30.53
N GLU A 10 -5.16 61.67 -31.20
CA GLU A 10 -5.53 60.91 -32.41
C GLU A 10 -4.51 59.77 -32.64
N PRO A 11 -4.83 58.72 -33.42
CA PRO A 11 -5.94 57.77 -33.32
C PRO A 11 -5.35 56.33 -33.28
N GLU A 12 -6.11 55.30 -33.69
CA GLU A 12 -5.72 53.86 -33.88
C GLU A 12 -6.19 52.92 -32.74
N HIS A 13 -6.85 51.78 -32.96
CA HIS A 13 -7.38 51.07 -34.12
C HIS A 13 -8.53 50.17 -33.60
N ILE A 14 -9.61 50.04 -34.36
CA ILE A 14 -10.79 49.24 -34.02
C ILE A 14 -10.44 47.75 -34.14
N GLY A 15 -10.34 47.08 -32.99
CA GLY A 15 -10.17 45.63 -32.86
C GLY A 15 -11.53 44.94 -32.92
N LEU A 16 -11.69 44.09 -33.94
CA LEU A 16 -12.87 43.38 -34.41
C LEU A 16 -13.47 42.38 -33.39
N LEU A 17 -14.04 42.84 -32.26
CA LEU A 17 -14.78 41.98 -31.30
C LEU A 17 -15.96 42.69 -30.61
N ASP A 18 -16.59 43.67 -31.25
CA ASP A 18 -17.91 44.16 -30.85
C ASP A 18 -18.97 43.59 -31.81
N VAL A 19 -19.47 42.41 -31.46
CA VAL A 19 -20.76 41.93 -31.98
C VAL A 19 -21.65 41.76 -30.77
N ASP A 20 -22.65 42.63 -30.68
CA ASP A 20 -23.66 42.67 -29.63
C ASP A 20 -24.24 41.29 -29.33
N GLU A 21 -24.10 40.88 -28.08
CA GLU A 21 -24.69 39.69 -27.50
C GLU A 21 -26.21 39.90 -27.40
N GLN A 22 -26.97 39.48 -28.43
CA GLN A 22 -28.42 39.36 -28.32
C GLN A 22 -28.75 38.20 -27.36
N VAL A 23 -29.06 38.55 -26.12
CA VAL A 23 -29.69 37.63 -25.17
C VAL A 23 -31.18 37.55 -25.51
N ASP A 24 -31.56 36.50 -26.25
CA ASP A 24 -32.98 36.14 -26.40
C ASP A 24 -33.49 35.54 -25.09
N GLU A 25 -34.30 36.30 -24.37
CA GLU A 25 -35.03 35.85 -23.19
C GLU A 25 -36.13 34.86 -23.61
N VAL A 26 -35.86 33.56 -23.48
CA VAL A 26 -36.85 32.51 -23.75
C VAL A 26 -37.79 32.38 -22.55
N VAL A 27 -38.93 33.07 -22.60
CA VAL A 27 -40.04 32.87 -21.67
C VAL A 27 -40.76 31.57 -22.01
N LEU A 28 -40.51 30.51 -21.24
CA LEU A 28 -41.27 29.26 -21.30
C LEU A 28 -42.67 29.48 -20.71
N ARG A 29 -43.67 29.66 -21.57
CA ARG A 29 -45.08 29.49 -21.18
C ARG A 29 -45.36 27.99 -21.08
N ALA A 30 -45.75 27.53 -19.89
CA ALA A 30 -46.33 26.22 -19.68
C ALA A 30 -47.64 26.11 -20.48
N GLY A 31 -47.63 25.31 -21.53
CA GLY A 31 -48.83 24.87 -22.24
C GLY A 31 -49.17 23.46 -21.78
N ASP A 32 -50.43 23.26 -21.40
CA ASP A 32 -51.01 21.98 -20.99
C ASP A 32 -50.80 20.86 -22.03
N GLY A 33 -50.52 19.65 -21.52
CA GLY A 33 -50.89 18.38 -22.12
C GLY A 33 -50.12 17.92 -23.36
N ASP A 34 -49.07 17.11 -23.17
CA ASP A 34 -49.08 15.70 -23.57
C ASP A 34 -47.70 15.07 -23.35
N ASP A 35 -47.73 13.87 -22.78
CA ASP A 35 -46.62 13.00 -22.43
C ASP A 35 -45.91 12.51 -23.71
N LEU A 36 -44.87 13.23 -24.14
CA LEU A 36 -43.89 12.79 -25.11
C LEU A 36 -42.54 12.77 -24.40
N GLY A 37 -41.86 11.61 -24.44
CA GLY A 37 -40.55 11.38 -23.82
C GLY A 37 -39.49 12.45 -24.16
N PRO A 38 -38.26 12.33 -23.62
CA PRO A 38 -37.36 13.46 -23.28
C PRO A 38 -36.89 14.38 -24.44
N TYR A 39 -37.36 14.17 -25.66
CA TYR A 39 -36.96 14.95 -26.82
C TYR A 39 -38.16 15.50 -27.61
N PRO A 40 -38.17 16.79 -27.95
CA PRO A 40 -39.22 17.42 -28.76
C PRO A 40 -39.42 16.71 -30.12
N PRO A 41 -40.65 16.68 -30.66
CA PRO A 41 -40.90 16.13 -31.99
C PRO A 41 -40.03 16.81 -33.06
N GLY A 42 -39.30 16.00 -33.84
CA GLY A 42 -38.38 16.47 -34.88
C GLY A 42 -36.90 16.50 -34.50
N THR A 43 -36.55 16.24 -33.24
CA THR A 43 -35.16 16.12 -32.77
C THR A 43 -34.39 15.04 -33.54
N PHE A 44 -35.02 13.89 -33.78
CA PHE A 44 -34.43 12.80 -34.56
C PHE A 44 -34.11 13.20 -36.02
N ARG A 45 -34.99 13.99 -36.65
CA ARG A 45 -34.80 14.45 -38.04
C ARG A 45 -33.66 15.47 -38.14
N LYS A 46 -33.49 16.33 -37.13
CA LYS A 46 -32.36 17.28 -37.03
C LYS A 46 -31.03 16.57 -36.77
N ILE A 47 -31.03 15.55 -35.92
CA ILE A 47 -29.85 14.71 -35.66
C ILE A 47 -29.43 13.98 -36.94
N VAL A 48 -30.38 13.35 -37.64
CA VAL A 48 -30.09 12.65 -38.91
C VAL A 48 -29.57 13.62 -39.98
N SER A 49 -30.15 14.81 -40.14
CA SER A 49 -29.63 15.78 -41.11
C SER A 49 -28.24 16.29 -40.73
N GLY A 50 -27.99 16.53 -39.44
CA GLY A 50 -26.67 16.92 -38.92
C GLY A 50 -25.62 15.85 -39.20
N MET A 51 -25.95 14.57 -38.98
CA MET A 51 -25.08 13.43 -39.27
C MET A 51 -24.75 13.28 -40.74
N VAL A 52 -25.76 13.40 -41.63
CA VAL A 52 -25.54 13.33 -43.09
C VAL A 52 -24.64 14.48 -43.55
N THR A 53 -24.85 15.67 -43.01
CA THR A 53 -24.04 16.85 -43.35
C THR A 53 -22.59 16.66 -42.91
N LEU A 54 -22.38 16.18 -41.68
CA LEU A 54 -21.04 15.89 -41.15
C LEU A 54 -20.34 14.78 -41.94
N ALA A 55 -21.06 13.71 -42.31
CA ALA A 55 -20.52 12.63 -43.13
C ALA A 55 -20.08 13.12 -44.52
N LEU A 56 -20.84 14.02 -45.14
CA LEU A 56 -20.49 14.64 -46.42
C LEU A 56 -19.28 15.57 -46.28
N LEU A 57 -19.19 16.35 -45.20
CA LEU A 57 -18.03 17.20 -44.91
C LEU A 57 -16.76 16.34 -44.72
N ILE A 58 -16.84 15.27 -43.93
CA ILE A 58 -15.73 14.34 -43.74
C ILE A 58 -15.33 13.70 -45.07
N ALA A 59 -16.29 13.18 -45.86
CA ALA A 59 -16.02 12.59 -47.17
C ALA A 59 -15.32 13.59 -48.11
N SER A 60 -15.71 14.87 -48.06
CA SER A 60 -15.09 15.91 -48.89
C SER A 60 -13.58 16.11 -48.59
N THR A 61 -13.13 15.89 -47.35
CA THR A 61 -11.70 15.95 -46.98
C THR A 61 -10.85 14.85 -47.63
N TYR A 62 -11.47 13.75 -48.07
CA TYR A 62 -10.80 12.67 -48.81
C TYR A 62 -10.89 12.82 -50.32
N LEU A 63 -11.91 13.54 -50.82
CA LEU A 63 -12.14 13.77 -52.25
C LEU A 63 -11.41 15.02 -52.80
N VAL A 64 -11.07 15.99 -51.94
CA VAL A 64 -10.40 17.24 -52.32
C VAL A 64 -8.95 17.24 -51.82
N GLU A 65 -8.01 17.31 -52.76
CA GLU A 65 -6.57 17.18 -52.48
C GLU A 65 -6.01 18.29 -51.57
N GLY A 66 -6.59 19.51 -51.64
CA GLY A 66 -6.23 20.64 -50.78
C GLY A 66 -6.77 20.57 -49.34
N LEU A 67 -7.64 19.61 -49.02
CA LEU A 67 -8.25 19.45 -47.69
C LEU A 67 -7.68 18.26 -46.89
N HIS A 68 -6.54 17.71 -47.31
CA HIS A 68 -5.91 16.58 -46.62
C HIS A 68 -5.56 16.87 -45.15
N TRP A 69 -5.27 18.14 -44.81
CA TRP A 69 -5.00 18.58 -43.44
C TRP A 69 -6.21 18.47 -42.50
N ALA A 70 -7.43 18.44 -43.06
CA ALA A 70 -8.68 18.36 -42.32
C ALA A 70 -9.24 16.92 -42.23
N ARG A 71 -8.49 15.92 -42.71
CA ARG A 71 -8.93 14.51 -42.66
C ARG A 71 -8.94 14.03 -41.20
N PRO A 72 -10.07 13.49 -40.71
CA PRO A 72 -10.16 13.01 -39.34
C PRO A 72 -9.36 11.73 -39.07
N TRP A 73 -8.95 10.98 -40.11
CA TRP A 73 -8.05 9.82 -40.02
C TRP A 73 -7.30 9.56 -41.34
N VAL A 74 -6.24 8.76 -41.29
CA VAL A 74 -5.52 8.31 -42.49
C VAL A 74 -6.05 6.93 -42.93
N PRO A 75 -6.34 6.69 -44.22
CA PRO A 75 -6.76 5.36 -44.68
C PRO A 75 -5.67 4.32 -44.40
N GLY A 76 -5.96 3.34 -43.53
CA GLY A 76 -5.01 2.32 -43.07
C GLY A 76 -4.72 2.34 -41.57
N GLU A 77 -5.13 3.40 -40.86
CA GLU A 77 -5.20 3.46 -39.40
C GLU A 77 -6.64 3.23 -38.92
N GLU A 78 -6.84 2.72 -37.70
CA GLU A 78 -8.19 2.56 -37.14
C GLU A 78 -8.85 3.95 -36.98
N PRO A 79 -10.00 4.19 -37.62
CA PRO A 79 -10.66 5.49 -37.53
C PRO A 79 -11.24 5.69 -36.12
N MET A 80 -10.78 6.74 -35.43
CA MET A 80 -11.42 7.21 -34.19
C MET A 80 -12.73 7.91 -34.55
N LEU A 81 -13.82 7.16 -34.57
CA LEU A 81 -15.16 7.70 -34.80
C LEU A 81 -15.67 8.43 -33.56
N PHE A 82 -16.32 9.60 -33.77
CA PHE A 82 -17.04 10.35 -32.73
C PHE A 82 -18.16 9.52 -32.06
N TRP A 83 -18.54 8.39 -32.66
CA TRP A 83 -19.42 7.38 -32.08
C TRP A 83 -18.89 6.75 -30.78
N ASN A 84 -17.61 6.91 -30.44
CA ASN A 84 -17.06 6.50 -29.13
C ASN A 84 -17.65 7.28 -27.95
N LEU A 85 -18.40 8.37 -28.19
CA LEU A 85 -19.11 9.12 -27.15
C LEU A 85 -20.59 8.72 -27.00
N LEU A 86 -21.27 8.35 -28.10
CA LEU A 86 -22.70 7.99 -28.11
C LEU A 86 -22.95 6.46 -28.11
N GLY A 87 -22.00 5.67 -28.59
CA GLY A 87 -22.12 4.21 -28.68
C GLY A 87 -21.84 3.47 -27.36
N ARG A 88 -21.12 4.09 -26.43
CA ARG A 88 -20.76 3.49 -25.12
C ARG A 88 -21.96 3.34 -24.19
N GLU A 89 -22.85 4.34 -24.17
CA GLU A 89 -24.13 4.26 -23.43
C GLU A 89 -25.06 3.18 -23.99
N LEU A 90 -25.04 2.96 -25.31
CA LEU A 90 -25.89 1.98 -26.00
C LEU A 90 -25.42 0.53 -25.88
N LEU A 91 -24.15 0.29 -25.49
CA LEU A 91 -23.53 -1.03 -25.39
C LEU A 91 -23.41 -1.55 -23.94
N GLY A 92 -23.90 -0.80 -22.94
CA GLY A 92 -23.72 -1.14 -21.52
C GLY A 92 -22.34 -0.76 -20.95
N GLU A 93 -21.46 -0.14 -21.75
CA GLU A 93 -20.17 0.41 -21.29
C GLU A 93 -20.34 1.69 -20.44
N GLY A 94 -21.54 2.29 -20.40
CA GLY A 94 -21.83 3.47 -19.58
C GLY A 94 -21.79 3.21 -18.08
N GLU A 95 -22.36 2.08 -17.64
CA GLU A 95 -22.40 1.68 -16.22
C GLU A 95 -20.99 1.35 -15.70
N GLU A 96 -20.20 0.57 -16.45
CA GLU A 96 -18.81 0.25 -16.08
C GLU A 96 -17.92 1.50 -16.02
N VAL A 97 -18.10 2.45 -16.95
CA VAL A 97 -17.37 3.73 -16.95
C VAL A 97 -17.78 4.59 -15.75
N GLN A 98 -19.06 4.60 -15.39
CA GLN A 98 -19.56 5.36 -14.24
C GLN A 98 -19.07 4.75 -12.92
N GLU A 99 -19.16 3.43 -12.73
CA GLU A 99 -18.59 2.75 -11.57
C GLU A 99 -17.07 3.00 -11.45
N ALA A 100 -16.34 2.94 -12.57
CA ALA A 100 -14.92 3.22 -12.58
C ALA A 100 -14.60 4.67 -12.21
N ALA A 101 -15.46 5.63 -12.58
CA ALA A 101 -15.32 7.04 -12.22
C ALA A 101 -15.60 7.25 -10.72
N GLU A 102 -16.69 6.66 -10.19
CA GLU A 102 -17.04 6.73 -8.77
C GLU A 102 -15.93 6.16 -7.87
N ARG A 103 -15.27 5.07 -8.29
CA ARG A 103 -14.13 4.48 -7.57
C ARG A 103 -12.90 5.38 -7.56
N VAL A 104 -12.64 6.11 -8.64
CA VAL A 104 -11.54 7.08 -8.69
C VAL A 104 -11.83 8.25 -7.78
N GLU A 105 -13.06 8.76 -7.81
CA GLU A 105 -13.49 9.84 -6.93
C GLU A 105 -13.39 9.40 -5.46
N LEU A 106 -13.78 8.16 -5.13
CA LEU A 106 -13.58 7.58 -3.80
C LEU A 106 -12.10 7.56 -3.42
N ALA A 107 -11.22 7.12 -4.32
CA ALA A 107 -9.77 7.11 -4.08
C ALA A 107 -9.18 8.52 -3.90
N GLU A 108 -9.66 9.52 -4.63
CA GLU A 108 -9.26 10.92 -4.48
C GLU A 108 -9.74 11.53 -3.16
N ARG A 109 -10.98 11.24 -2.75
CA ARG A 109 -11.50 11.63 -1.44
C ARG A 109 -10.69 11.00 -0.31
N MET A 110 -10.47 9.68 -0.37
CA MET A 110 -9.60 8.97 0.57
C MET A 110 -8.18 9.54 0.58
N ALA A 111 -7.63 9.93 -0.57
CA ALA A 111 -6.29 10.52 -0.63
C ALA A 111 -6.24 11.82 0.19
N SER A 112 -7.25 12.67 0.06
CA SER A 112 -7.34 13.90 0.83
C SER A 112 -7.49 13.60 2.33
N GLU A 113 -8.44 12.74 2.69
CA GLU A 113 -8.74 12.40 4.09
C GLU A 113 -7.57 11.70 4.80
N VAL A 114 -6.95 10.69 4.18
CA VAL A 114 -5.85 9.93 4.79
C VAL A 114 -4.58 10.77 4.90
N ILE A 115 -4.36 11.71 3.98
CA ILE A 115 -3.26 12.68 4.11
C ILE A 115 -3.51 13.57 5.34
N ASP A 116 -4.72 14.09 5.49
CA ASP A 116 -5.08 14.97 6.61
C ASP A 116 -5.07 14.22 7.96
N ARG A 117 -5.47 12.94 8.00
CA ARG A 117 -5.49 12.10 9.22
C ARG A 117 -4.13 11.99 9.91
N VAL A 118 -3.04 12.03 9.16
CA VAL A 118 -1.67 11.95 9.73
C VAL A 118 -1.32 13.19 10.56
N ASP A 119 -2.02 14.30 10.34
CA ASP A 119 -1.84 15.56 11.06
C ASP A 119 -2.84 15.75 12.23
N GLU A 120 -3.73 14.77 12.49
CA GLU A 120 -4.77 14.85 13.54
C GLU A 120 -4.26 14.75 15.00
N GLY A 121 -2.94 14.68 15.20
CA GLY A 121 -2.33 14.69 16.52
C GLY A 121 -2.06 13.28 17.09
N PRO A 122 -1.71 13.18 18.39
CA PRO A 122 -1.16 11.96 18.96
C PRO A 122 -2.19 10.82 19.04
N LEU A 123 -1.69 9.59 18.94
CA LEU A 123 -2.53 8.41 19.08
C LEU A 123 -3.21 8.36 20.46
N PRO A 124 -4.48 7.92 20.53
CA PRO A 124 -5.21 7.87 21.78
C PRO A 124 -4.55 6.90 22.77
N VAL A 125 -4.39 7.35 24.02
CA VAL A 125 -3.92 6.49 25.11
C VAL A 125 -5.08 5.66 25.64
N ARG A 126 -4.89 4.34 25.72
CA ARG A 126 -5.91 3.41 26.20
C ARG A 126 -5.63 2.98 27.64
N PRO A 127 -6.67 2.80 28.47
CA PRO A 127 -6.49 2.23 29.80
C PRO A 127 -6.09 0.76 29.67
N VAL A 128 -5.15 0.34 30.51
CA VAL A 128 -4.77 -1.07 30.64
C VAL A 128 -5.68 -1.70 31.70
N ILE A 129 -6.29 -2.82 31.34
CA ILE A 129 -7.25 -3.54 32.18
C ILE A 129 -6.72 -4.96 32.41
N GLU A 130 -6.89 -5.50 33.61
CA GLU A 130 -6.54 -6.90 33.87
C GLU A 130 -7.39 -7.85 33.00
N PRO A 131 -6.78 -8.87 32.38
CA PRO A 131 -7.53 -9.82 31.58
C PRO A 131 -8.52 -10.60 32.46
N PRO A 132 -9.74 -10.88 31.98
CA PRO A 132 -10.67 -11.72 32.69
C PRO A 132 -10.15 -13.17 32.74
N PRO A 133 -10.71 -14.02 33.63
CA PRO A 133 -10.38 -15.44 33.66
C PRO A 133 -10.51 -16.11 32.28
N PRO A 134 -9.66 -17.10 31.95
CA PRO A 134 -9.78 -17.84 30.69
C PRO A 134 -11.18 -18.41 30.49
N GLY A 135 -11.71 -18.29 29.27
CA GLY A 135 -13.08 -18.72 28.93
C GLY A 135 -14.17 -17.69 29.19
N THR A 136 -13.84 -16.50 29.70
CA THR A 136 -14.78 -15.37 29.75
C THR A 136 -15.01 -14.83 28.33
N GLU A 137 -16.27 -14.62 27.96
CA GLU A 137 -16.66 -14.00 26.69
C GLU A 137 -16.13 -12.56 26.58
N LEU A 138 -15.90 -12.11 25.34
CA LEU A 138 -15.52 -10.73 25.07
C LEU A 138 -16.66 -9.77 25.44
N PRO A 139 -16.36 -8.53 25.87
CA PRO A 139 -17.39 -7.53 26.10
C PRO A 139 -18.09 -7.20 24.77
N PRO A 140 -19.41 -6.98 24.75
CA PRO A 140 -20.15 -6.71 23.52
C PRO A 140 -19.50 -5.67 22.63
N TYR A 141 -19.48 -5.94 21.32
CA TYR A 141 -18.92 -5.03 20.34
C TYR A 141 -19.57 -3.64 20.38
N GLN A 142 -18.72 -2.61 20.42
CA GLN A 142 -19.13 -1.22 20.27
C GLN A 142 -18.70 -0.72 18.88
N PRO A 143 -19.64 -0.26 18.04
CA PRO A 143 -19.31 0.29 16.72
C PRO A 143 -18.30 1.44 16.82
N HIS A 144 -17.33 1.43 15.93
CA HIS A 144 -16.34 2.49 15.75
C HIS A 144 -16.74 3.39 14.58
N PRO A 145 -16.43 4.70 14.58
CA PRO A 145 -16.74 5.59 13.45
C PRO A 145 -16.26 5.06 12.09
N ASP A 146 -15.06 4.50 12.05
CA ASP A 146 -14.47 3.90 10.85
C ASP A 146 -15.32 2.74 10.27
N ASP A 147 -16.21 2.11 11.04
CA ASP A 147 -17.09 1.04 10.55
C ASP A 147 -18.17 1.55 9.60
N ALA A 148 -18.41 2.87 9.58
CA ALA A 148 -19.34 3.52 8.65
C ALA A 148 -18.66 3.95 7.34
N GLU A 149 -17.34 3.83 7.23
CA GLU A 149 -16.61 4.19 6.02
C GLU A 149 -16.87 3.18 4.88
N THR A 150 -16.85 3.67 3.64
CA THR A 150 -17.11 2.82 2.48
C THR A 150 -15.92 1.92 2.22
N VAL A 151 -16.15 0.60 2.27
CA VAL A 151 -15.14 -0.42 1.92
C VAL A 151 -15.08 -0.57 0.40
N PRO A 152 -13.97 -0.18 -0.27
CA PRO A 152 -13.91 -0.24 -1.74
C PRO A 152 -13.88 -1.67 -2.28
N ARG A 153 -13.33 -2.59 -1.48
CA ARG A 153 -13.25 -4.02 -1.80
C ARG A 153 -13.18 -4.84 -0.51
N SER A 154 -14.14 -5.74 -0.31
CA SER A 154 -14.11 -6.72 0.78
C SER A 154 -12.99 -7.76 0.57
N LEU A 155 -12.59 -8.40 1.67
CA LEU A 155 -11.67 -9.54 1.61
C LEU A 155 -12.37 -10.76 1.00
N GLU A 156 -11.66 -11.48 0.14
CA GLU A 156 -12.05 -12.82 -0.29
C GLU A 156 -11.48 -13.82 0.71
N LEU A 157 -12.34 -14.57 1.39
CA LEU A 157 -11.94 -15.53 2.41
C LEU A 157 -12.07 -16.97 1.90
N PRO A 158 -11.15 -17.88 2.24
CA PRO A 158 -11.29 -19.31 1.92
C PRO A 158 -12.45 -19.95 2.70
N ASP A 159 -12.69 -19.44 3.91
CA ASP A 159 -13.86 -19.71 4.74
C ASP A 159 -14.09 -18.52 5.71
N PRO A 160 -15.29 -18.35 6.28
CA PRO A 160 -15.62 -17.21 7.15
C PRO A 160 -14.82 -17.10 8.45
N THR A 161 -14.05 -18.14 8.80
CA THR A 161 -13.27 -18.23 10.06
C THR A 161 -11.76 -18.10 9.85
N ALA A 162 -11.31 -17.92 8.60
CA ALA A 162 -9.90 -17.93 8.22
C ALA A 162 -9.02 -16.91 8.95
N LEU A 163 -9.62 -15.83 9.46
CA LEU A 163 -8.93 -14.77 10.21
C LEU A 163 -9.36 -14.70 11.69
N ASP A 164 -10.16 -15.65 12.18
CA ASP A 164 -10.72 -15.62 13.54
C ASP A 164 -9.65 -15.59 14.62
N SER A 165 -8.53 -16.31 14.45
CA SER A 165 -7.44 -16.28 15.44
C SER A 165 -6.80 -14.90 15.57
N PHE A 166 -6.64 -14.21 14.44
CA PHE A 166 -6.16 -12.83 14.40
C PHE A 166 -7.16 -11.88 15.06
N TYR A 167 -8.46 -12.01 14.72
CA TYR A 167 -9.49 -11.15 15.27
C TYR A 167 -9.79 -11.41 16.75
N ALA A 168 -9.61 -12.64 17.23
CA ALA A 168 -9.68 -12.97 18.64
C ALA A 168 -8.59 -12.22 19.43
N GLN A 169 -7.35 -12.22 18.94
CA GLN A 169 -6.27 -11.46 19.57
C GLN A 169 -6.51 -9.94 19.45
N LEU A 170 -6.95 -9.46 18.27
CA LEU A 170 -7.26 -8.05 18.06
C LEU A 170 -8.39 -7.56 18.98
N ALA A 171 -9.39 -8.40 19.26
CA ALA A 171 -10.46 -8.09 20.20
C ALA A 171 -9.94 -7.94 21.64
N ARG A 172 -9.01 -8.81 22.07
CA ARG A 172 -8.35 -8.72 23.38
C ARG A 172 -7.50 -7.46 23.49
N THR A 173 -6.78 -7.12 22.43
CA THR A 173 -6.02 -5.87 22.31
C THR A 173 -6.96 -4.65 22.37
N GLY A 174 -8.06 -4.67 21.62
CA GLY A 174 -9.05 -3.60 21.58
C GLY A 174 -9.75 -3.37 22.92
N ALA A 175 -9.96 -4.44 23.70
CA ALA A 175 -10.48 -4.37 25.06
C ALA A 175 -9.47 -3.81 26.08
N GLY A 176 -8.20 -3.60 25.70
CA GLY A 176 -7.17 -3.04 26.56
C GLY A 176 -6.61 -4.03 27.59
N TYR A 177 -6.71 -5.35 27.34
CA TYR A 177 -6.22 -6.35 28.29
C TYR A 177 -4.70 -6.34 28.42
N ALA A 178 -4.20 -6.30 29.66
CA ALA A 178 -2.77 -6.32 29.96
C ALA A 178 -2.06 -7.49 29.24
N GLY A 179 -0.96 -7.19 28.57
CA GLY A 179 -0.19 -8.14 27.77
C GLY A 179 -0.78 -8.49 26.38
N ALA A 180 -1.97 -7.99 26.02
CA ALA A 180 -2.57 -8.27 24.72
C ALA A 180 -1.98 -7.36 23.61
N ILE A 181 -0.93 -7.86 22.95
CA ILE A 181 -0.33 -7.23 21.77
C ILE A 181 -0.74 -8.02 20.54
N THR A 182 -1.31 -7.34 19.54
CA THR A 182 -1.59 -7.95 18.23
C THR A 182 -0.44 -7.64 17.28
N ARG A 183 0.19 -8.67 16.72
CA ARG A 183 1.38 -8.54 15.86
C ARG A 183 1.06 -8.91 14.42
N VAL A 184 1.40 -8.02 13.51
CA VAL A 184 1.29 -8.25 12.07
C VAL A 184 2.67 -8.17 11.44
N SER A 185 3.04 -9.20 10.68
CA SER A 185 4.27 -9.22 9.91
C SER A 185 3.97 -9.13 8.42
N HIS A 186 4.36 -8.02 7.78
CA HIS A 186 4.03 -7.72 6.39
C HIS A 186 5.29 -7.76 5.50
N TRP A 187 5.40 -8.80 4.68
CA TRP A 187 6.41 -8.91 3.62
C TRP A 187 5.87 -8.44 2.29
N GLY A 188 6.69 -7.75 1.52
CA GLY A 188 6.30 -7.36 0.17
C GLY A 188 7.48 -6.90 -0.64
N ASP A 189 7.25 -6.55 -1.90
CA ASP A 189 8.28 -6.05 -2.80
C ASP A 189 8.47 -4.52 -2.68
N SER A 190 8.75 -3.83 -3.78
CA SER A 190 8.86 -2.37 -3.79
C SER A 190 7.53 -1.66 -3.53
N ALA A 191 6.38 -2.34 -3.63
CA ALA A 191 5.07 -1.75 -3.34
C ALA A 191 4.99 -1.19 -1.91
N ILE A 192 5.58 -1.89 -0.94
CA ILE A 192 5.61 -1.48 0.48
C ILE A 192 6.91 -0.74 0.86
N ALA A 193 7.73 -0.36 -0.13
CA ALA A 193 8.92 0.43 0.10
C ALA A 193 8.61 1.78 0.77
N ASN A 194 9.64 2.38 1.39
CA ASN A 194 9.51 3.63 2.14
C ASN A 194 8.49 3.60 3.29
N ASP A 195 8.01 2.40 3.67
CA ASP A 195 7.07 2.16 4.76
C ASP A 195 5.67 2.75 4.54
N ASN A 196 5.32 3.31 3.37
CA ASN A 196 4.09 4.11 3.27
C ASN A 196 2.80 3.28 3.42
N ILE A 197 2.66 2.15 2.70
CA ILE A 197 1.49 1.25 2.86
C ILE A 197 1.45 0.68 4.28
N ALA A 198 2.58 0.15 4.76
CA ALA A 198 2.69 -0.45 6.09
C ALA A 198 2.45 0.57 7.21
N SER A 199 2.90 1.81 7.05
CA SER A 199 2.71 2.89 8.01
C SER A 199 1.27 3.39 8.05
N ALA A 200 0.56 3.42 6.92
CA ALA A 200 -0.86 3.77 6.89
C ALA A 200 -1.67 2.71 7.65
N LEU A 201 -1.45 1.43 7.35
CA LEU A 201 -2.04 0.31 8.08
C LEU A 201 -1.70 0.35 9.57
N ARG A 202 -0.42 0.55 9.90
CA ARG A 202 0.05 0.67 11.28
C ARG A 202 -0.66 1.82 11.99
N PHE A 203 -0.73 2.99 11.38
CA PHE A 203 -1.34 4.17 11.97
C PHE A 203 -2.82 3.95 12.27
N ASP A 204 -3.60 3.48 11.28
CA ASP A 204 -5.03 3.26 11.46
C ASP A 204 -5.31 2.17 12.52
N MET A 205 -4.57 1.05 12.46
CA MET A 205 -4.68 -0.01 13.45
C MET A 205 -4.28 0.46 14.85
N GLN A 206 -3.18 1.21 15.00
CA GLN A 206 -2.75 1.70 16.30
C GLN A 206 -3.67 2.79 16.86
N ARG A 207 -4.23 3.64 15.99
CA ARG A 207 -5.28 4.60 16.37
C ARG A 207 -6.50 3.88 16.94
N ARG A 208 -6.94 2.80 16.29
CA ARG A 208 -8.12 2.04 16.69
C ARG A 208 -7.90 1.02 17.80
N PHE A 209 -6.68 0.52 18.02
CA PHE A 209 -6.44 -0.59 18.95
C PHE A 209 -5.32 -0.34 19.96
N GLY A 210 -4.60 0.78 19.86
CA GLY A 210 -3.47 1.14 20.72
C GLY A 210 -2.12 0.94 20.03
N ASP A 211 -1.13 1.73 20.43
CA ASP A 211 0.25 1.67 19.93
C ASP A 211 1.11 0.78 20.83
N ALA A 212 1.45 -0.42 20.37
CA ALA A 212 2.38 -1.32 21.07
C ALA A 212 3.81 -1.26 20.50
N GLY A 213 4.16 -0.21 19.76
CA GLY A 213 5.50 0.06 19.26
C GLY A 213 5.61 -0.01 17.73
N HIS A 214 6.82 -0.30 17.24
CA HIS A 214 7.22 -0.04 15.85
C HIS A 214 7.58 -1.32 15.09
N GLY A 215 7.83 -2.41 15.81
CA GLY A 215 8.09 -3.72 15.22
C GLY A 215 9.54 -3.92 14.80
N PHE A 216 9.75 -4.77 13.81
CA PHE A 216 11.07 -5.24 13.38
C PHE A 216 11.79 -4.27 12.45
N HIS A 217 13.08 -4.02 12.73
CA HIS A 217 13.94 -3.16 11.93
C HIS A 217 15.25 -3.84 11.50
N LEU A 218 15.73 -3.46 10.31
CA LEU A 218 17.00 -3.95 9.77
C LEU A 218 18.20 -3.28 10.46
N VAL A 219 19.29 -4.01 10.64
CA VAL A 219 20.55 -3.50 11.20
C VAL A 219 21.30 -2.57 10.25
N ALA A 220 21.18 -2.77 8.93
CA ALA A 220 21.75 -1.87 7.94
C ALA A 220 20.77 -1.72 6.77
N LYS A 221 20.72 -0.52 6.17
CA LYS A 221 19.90 -0.23 5.00
C LYS A 221 20.44 -0.98 3.78
N PRO A 222 19.69 -1.88 3.14
CA PRO A 222 20.11 -2.46 1.87
C PRO A 222 20.13 -1.42 0.74
N ASN A 223 19.29 -0.39 0.83
CA ASN A 223 19.28 0.79 -0.05
C ASN A 223 18.52 1.95 0.62
N ALA A 224 18.47 3.10 -0.06
CA ALA A 224 17.86 4.33 0.44
C ALA A 224 16.32 4.30 0.60
N SER A 225 15.66 3.30 0.02
CA SER A 225 14.20 3.12 0.09
C SER A 225 13.76 2.34 1.32
N TYR A 226 14.69 1.78 2.11
CA TYR A 226 14.37 1.29 3.44
C TYR A 226 14.21 2.46 4.42
N ARG A 227 12.98 2.67 4.87
CA ARG A 227 12.58 3.71 5.83
C ARG A 227 11.57 3.14 6.81
N HIS A 228 11.30 3.88 7.87
CA HIS A 228 10.18 3.65 8.77
C HIS A 228 9.67 5.00 9.26
N GLN A 229 8.35 5.24 9.22
CA GLN A 229 7.81 6.57 9.55
C GLN A 229 7.86 6.86 11.06
N GLY A 230 7.70 5.84 11.91
CA GLY A 230 7.74 6.00 13.38
C GLY A 230 9.12 5.85 14.03
N VAL A 231 10.19 5.60 13.26
CA VAL A 231 11.53 5.32 13.81
C VAL A 231 12.60 5.95 12.93
N ARG A 232 13.45 6.76 13.55
CA ARG A 232 14.62 7.33 12.89
C ARG A 232 15.77 6.35 12.96
N PHE A 233 16.15 5.86 11.78
CA PHE A 233 17.28 4.95 11.61
C PHE A 233 18.49 5.68 11.02
N SER A 234 19.61 5.68 11.75
CA SER A 234 20.92 6.23 11.35
C SER A 234 22.03 5.18 11.47
N GLY A 235 23.16 5.44 10.79
CA GLY A 235 24.27 4.49 10.70
C GLY A 235 24.09 3.46 9.58
N GLY A 236 24.56 2.24 9.83
CA GLY A 236 24.71 1.15 8.85
C GLY A 236 26.15 0.99 8.33
N GLU A 237 27.04 1.94 8.63
CA GLU A 237 28.44 1.91 8.21
C GLU A 237 29.23 0.82 8.95
N GLY A 238 30.21 0.22 8.29
CA GLY A 238 31.07 -0.82 8.88
C GLY A 238 30.44 -2.21 9.02
N TRP A 239 29.15 -2.35 8.65
CA TRP A 239 28.50 -3.64 8.46
C TRP A 239 28.73 -4.16 7.05
N GLN A 240 29.12 -5.43 6.93
CA GLN A 240 28.90 -6.19 5.71
C GLN A 240 27.45 -6.66 5.72
N LEU A 241 26.73 -6.48 4.61
CA LEU A 241 25.31 -6.80 4.49
C LEU A 241 25.13 -7.77 3.34
N CYS A 242 24.34 -8.82 3.59
CA CYS A 242 23.76 -9.61 2.53
C CYS A 242 22.24 -9.49 2.56
N TYR A 243 21.67 -9.06 1.43
CA TYR A 243 20.25 -8.97 1.21
C TYR A 243 19.77 -10.18 0.40
N ILE A 244 18.63 -10.76 0.74
CA ILE A 244 18.16 -12.04 0.21
C ILE A 244 18.09 -12.08 -1.31
N ILE A 245 17.74 -10.97 -1.94
CA ILE A 245 17.66 -10.88 -3.41
C ILE A 245 19.02 -11.06 -4.10
N ASN A 246 20.11 -10.72 -3.39
CA ASN A 246 21.48 -10.71 -3.91
C ASN A 246 22.21 -12.05 -3.76
N GLU A 247 21.68 -13.00 -2.98
CA GLU A 247 22.24 -14.35 -2.82
C GLU A 247 23.74 -14.41 -2.44
N CYS A 248 24.25 -13.35 -1.83
CA CYS A 248 25.66 -13.23 -1.44
C CYS A 248 26.11 -14.17 -0.31
N ARG A 249 25.18 -14.91 0.31
CA ARG A 249 25.46 -15.94 1.30
C ARG A 249 24.62 -17.18 1.00
N GLY A 250 25.29 -18.32 0.84
CA GLY A 250 24.65 -19.60 0.51
C GLY A 250 24.07 -20.36 1.71
N ASP A 251 24.19 -19.85 2.94
CA ASP A 251 23.65 -20.52 4.13
C ASP A 251 22.14 -20.30 4.33
N GLY A 252 21.52 -19.36 3.59
CA GLY A 252 20.09 -19.07 3.69
C GLY A 252 19.66 -18.45 5.03
N LEU A 253 20.61 -18.12 5.92
CA LEU A 253 20.33 -17.61 7.25
C LEU A 253 20.12 -16.09 7.21
N TYR A 254 18.98 -15.68 6.68
CA TYR A 254 18.52 -14.29 6.63
C TYR A 254 17.54 -14.00 7.79
N GLY A 255 17.64 -12.80 8.37
CA GLY A 255 16.64 -12.29 9.32
C GLY A 255 15.28 -12.05 8.65
N LEU A 256 14.20 -11.93 9.42
CA LEU A 256 12.82 -11.78 8.92
C LEU A 256 12.69 -10.74 7.80
N GLY A 257 13.41 -9.62 7.94
CA GLY A 257 13.47 -8.56 6.93
C GLY A 257 14.32 -8.87 5.69
N GLY A 258 14.70 -10.12 5.46
CA GLY A 258 15.47 -10.60 4.30
C GLY A 258 16.94 -10.17 4.30
N THR A 259 17.47 -9.68 5.42
CA THR A 259 18.89 -9.30 5.50
C THR A 259 19.63 -10.10 6.57
N THR A 260 20.92 -10.27 6.36
CA THR A 260 21.85 -10.63 7.42
C THR A 260 23.06 -9.72 7.32
N VAL A 261 23.49 -9.19 8.46
CA VAL A 261 24.68 -8.33 8.53
C VAL A 261 25.74 -8.97 9.39
N TRP A 262 26.99 -8.63 9.15
CA TRP A 262 28.07 -9.03 10.03
C TRP A 262 29.22 -8.02 10.03
N SER A 263 29.98 -8.02 11.12
CA SER A 263 31.16 -7.16 11.24
C SER A 263 32.16 -7.78 12.24
N PRO A 264 33.46 -7.80 11.93
CA PRO A 264 34.51 -8.13 12.91
C PRO A 264 34.78 -6.96 13.88
N GLY A 265 34.16 -5.79 13.65
CA GLY A 265 34.31 -4.58 14.44
C GLY A 265 34.03 -3.33 13.62
N GLY A 266 33.53 -2.28 14.27
CA GLY A 266 33.31 -0.96 13.66
C GLY A 266 31.93 -0.75 13.06
N GLY A 267 31.18 -1.82 12.75
CA GLY A 267 29.78 -1.74 12.35
C GLY A 267 28.95 -0.97 13.37
N ASP A 268 28.18 0.03 12.94
CA ASP A 268 27.46 0.96 13.81
C ASP A 268 26.06 1.27 13.29
N SER A 269 25.05 1.13 14.14
CA SER A 269 23.64 1.37 13.79
C SER A 269 22.88 1.94 14.97
N GLN A 270 21.94 2.86 14.73
CA GLN A 270 21.15 3.48 15.78
C GLN A 270 19.69 3.68 15.36
N TRP A 271 18.77 3.33 16.27
CA TRP A 271 17.33 3.53 16.13
C TRP A 271 16.84 4.42 17.25
N LYS A 272 16.05 5.41 16.88
CA LYS A 272 15.48 6.39 17.79
C LYS A 272 14.00 6.56 17.51
N THR A 273 13.20 6.67 18.56
CA THR A 273 11.77 7.03 18.43
C THR A 273 11.61 8.35 17.67
N GLU A 274 10.53 8.48 16.92
CA GLU A 274 10.22 9.73 16.22
C GLU A 274 9.97 10.86 17.23
N THR A 275 10.27 12.11 16.84
CA THR A 275 10.16 13.28 17.73
C THR A 275 9.36 14.42 17.13
N LYS A 276 8.99 14.33 15.85
CA LYS A 276 8.29 15.39 15.09
C LYS A 276 6.88 14.95 14.70
N LEU A 277 6.70 13.66 14.40
CA LEU A 277 5.37 13.12 14.13
C LEU A 277 4.62 12.93 15.44
N PRO A 278 3.29 13.03 15.44
CA PRO A 278 2.50 12.89 16.66
C PRO A 278 2.42 11.45 17.18
N TYR A 279 2.91 10.47 16.41
CA TYR A 279 3.02 9.06 16.75
C TYR A 279 4.47 8.60 16.67
N GLY A 280 4.75 7.37 17.11
CA GLY A 280 6.10 6.81 17.01
C GLY A 280 7.07 7.28 18.10
N GLN A 281 6.56 7.94 19.15
CA GLN A 281 7.38 8.65 20.13
C GLN A 281 7.81 7.79 21.33
N GLN A 282 7.21 6.61 21.51
CA GLN A 282 7.33 5.81 22.72
C GLN A 282 7.77 4.37 22.42
N VAL A 283 8.65 3.85 23.26
CA VAL A 283 9.13 2.47 23.27
C VAL A 283 9.44 2.09 24.72
N SER A 284 9.25 0.84 25.10
CA SER A 284 9.67 0.31 26.42
C SER A 284 10.52 -0.95 26.30
N ARG A 285 10.61 -1.54 25.11
CA ARG A 285 11.37 -2.77 24.89
C ARG A 285 12.09 -2.74 23.56
N PHE A 286 13.39 -3.03 23.60
CA PHE A 286 14.19 -3.36 22.43
C PHE A 286 14.56 -4.84 22.47
N GLU A 287 14.54 -5.53 21.34
CA GLU A 287 15.07 -6.89 21.25
C GLU A 287 16.04 -7.01 20.09
N ILE A 288 17.27 -7.40 20.38
CA ILE A 288 18.36 -7.51 19.40
C ILE A 288 18.39 -8.94 18.89
N TRP A 289 18.29 -9.10 17.58
CA TRP A 289 18.24 -10.39 16.93
C TRP A 289 19.58 -10.72 16.28
N TYR A 290 20.22 -11.81 16.71
CA TYR A 290 21.57 -12.15 16.24
C TYR A 290 21.83 -13.65 16.19
N ARG A 291 22.97 -13.99 15.57
CA ARG A 291 23.48 -15.35 15.54
C ARG A 291 24.52 -15.52 16.64
N ALA A 292 24.21 -16.35 17.64
CA ALA A 292 25.20 -16.84 18.57
C ALA A 292 26.01 -17.96 17.88
N GLN A 293 27.34 -17.87 17.88
CA GLN A 293 28.17 -18.81 17.11
C GLN A 293 29.62 -18.91 17.59
N PRO A 294 30.35 -19.99 17.24
CA PRO A 294 31.79 -20.06 17.49
C PRO A 294 32.52 -18.87 16.88
N LYS A 295 33.46 -18.29 17.64
CA LYS A 295 34.19 -17.05 17.26
C LYS A 295 33.25 -15.85 17.00
N GLY A 296 32.07 -15.86 17.59
CA GLY A 296 31.18 -14.70 17.63
C GLY A 296 31.87 -13.47 18.21
N GLY A 297 31.48 -12.30 17.72
CA GLY A 297 32.01 -11.01 18.15
C GLY A 297 31.36 -10.48 19.41
N ARG A 298 31.57 -9.19 19.68
CA ARG A 298 30.92 -8.46 20.78
C ARG A 298 30.16 -7.26 20.24
N LEU A 299 29.06 -6.91 20.88
CA LEU A 299 28.22 -5.76 20.54
C LEU A 299 28.18 -4.80 21.72
N ARG A 300 28.66 -3.58 21.53
CA ARG A 300 28.39 -2.49 22.48
C ARG A 300 26.97 -2.03 22.25
N VAL A 301 26.12 -2.24 23.25
CA VAL A 301 24.75 -1.73 23.27
C VAL A 301 24.78 -0.40 24.00
N LYS A 302 24.22 0.63 23.37
CA LYS A 302 24.04 1.96 23.96
C LYS A 302 22.57 2.28 24.05
N VAL A 303 22.14 2.77 25.21
CA VAL A 303 20.80 3.31 25.43
C VAL A 303 20.93 4.79 25.76
N ASP A 304 20.19 5.63 25.05
CA ASP A 304 20.18 7.09 25.24
C ASP A 304 21.58 7.72 25.27
N GLY A 305 22.45 7.22 24.38
CA GLY A 305 23.83 7.67 24.22
C GLY A 305 24.82 7.13 25.25
N LYS A 306 24.38 6.42 26.29
CA LYS A 306 25.23 5.82 27.32
C LYS A 306 25.47 4.34 27.02
N GLU A 307 26.65 3.85 27.36
CA GLU A 307 26.93 2.41 27.28
C GLU A 307 26.03 1.67 28.27
N HIS A 308 25.24 0.72 27.78
CA HIS A 308 24.36 -0.13 28.56
C HIS A 308 25.08 -1.43 28.91
N GLU A 309 25.60 -2.13 27.89
CA GLU A 309 26.37 -3.37 28.08
C GLU A 309 27.26 -3.71 26.89
N LEU A 310 28.11 -4.72 27.09
CA LEU A 310 28.90 -5.37 26.05
C LEU A 310 28.43 -6.82 25.87
N LEU A 311 27.49 -7.02 24.93
CA LEU A 311 26.90 -8.31 24.63
C LEU A 311 27.88 -9.22 23.86
N SER A 312 28.06 -10.45 24.31
CA SER A 312 28.81 -11.49 23.58
C SER A 312 27.90 -12.21 22.60
N THR A 313 28.36 -12.39 21.36
CA THR A 313 27.68 -13.24 20.35
C THR A 313 28.40 -14.59 20.16
N ALA A 314 29.38 -14.89 21.02
CA ALA A 314 30.11 -16.16 20.99
C ALA A 314 29.32 -17.27 21.70
N ALA A 315 29.17 -18.43 21.06
CA ALA A 315 28.61 -19.64 21.64
C ALA A 315 29.36 -20.90 21.14
N PRO A 316 29.35 -22.02 21.90
CA PRO A 316 29.98 -23.26 21.46
C PRO A 316 29.33 -23.86 20.21
N GLU A 317 28.01 -23.72 20.08
CA GLU A 317 27.21 -24.20 18.96
C GLU A 317 26.41 -23.04 18.37
N ALA A 318 26.25 -23.05 17.05
CA ALA A 318 25.59 -21.94 16.37
C ALA A 318 24.06 -22.06 16.47
N HIS A 319 23.40 -21.03 16.97
CA HIS A 319 21.94 -20.90 17.06
C HIS A 319 21.54 -19.43 16.94
N ASP A 320 20.26 -19.17 16.67
CA ASP A 320 19.75 -17.81 16.72
C ASP A 320 19.44 -17.45 18.17
N GLU A 321 19.70 -16.21 18.54
CA GLU A 321 19.59 -15.73 19.91
C GLU A 321 19.01 -14.32 19.92
N TRP A 322 18.24 -14.02 20.96
CA TRP A 322 17.45 -12.80 21.11
C TRP A 322 17.80 -12.17 22.44
N HIS A 323 18.19 -10.89 22.43
CA HIS A 323 18.56 -10.19 23.66
C HIS A 323 17.67 -8.98 23.89
N THR A 324 16.95 -9.00 25.00
CA THR A 324 15.96 -7.98 25.37
C THR A 324 16.56 -6.91 26.29
N VAL A 325 16.30 -5.65 25.96
CA VAL A 325 16.55 -4.48 26.81
C VAL A 325 15.20 -3.83 27.14
N THR A 326 14.82 -3.86 28.41
CA THR A 326 13.58 -3.24 28.91
C THR A 326 13.87 -1.89 29.55
N LEU A 327 13.02 -0.91 29.27
CA LEU A 327 13.12 0.47 29.72
C LEU A 327 11.72 0.94 30.19
N PRO A 328 11.65 2.03 30.98
CA PRO A 328 10.39 2.74 31.16
C PRO A 328 9.79 3.14 29.81
N ASP A 329 8.47 3.16 29.70
CA ASP A 329 7.82 3.56 28.45
C ASP A 329 8.07 5.05 28.18
N GLY A 330 8.68 5.35 27.03
CA GLY A 330 9.08 6.71 26.73
C GLY A 330 9.92 6.85 25.46
N ALA A 331 10.45 8.06 25.25
CA ALA A 331 11.30 8.33 24.10
C ALA A 331 12.72 7.82 24.37
N HIS A 332 13.15 6.81 23.61
CA HIS A 332 14.46 6.20 23.75
C HIS A 332 15.21 6.04 22.43
N THR A 333 16.52 5.85 22.56
CA THR A 333 17.42 5.51 21.46
C THR A 333 18.23 4.26 21.82
N ILE A 334 18.29 3.28 20.92
CA ILE A 334 19.23 2.17 21.01
C ILE A 334 20.30 2.28 19.92
N GLY A 335 21.56 2.10 20.29
CA GLY A 335 22.70 2.04 19.38
C GLY A 335 23.44 0.73 19.53
N LEU A 336 23.78 0.09 18.40
CA LEU A 336 24.56 -1.14 18.34
C LEU A 336 25.87 -0.88 17.62
N ARG A 337 26.98 -1.21 18.27
CA ARG A 337 28.31 -1.13 17.66
C ARG A 337 29.10 -2.42 17.79
N ALA A 338 29.47 -3.03 16.67
CA ALA A 338 30.38 -4.18 16.65
C ALA A 338 31.75 -3.80 17.24
N ALA A 339 32.21 -4.59 18.20
CA ALA A 339 33.52 -4.46 18.81
C ALA A 339 34.44 -5.60 18.35
N ALA A 340 35.76 -5.33 18.37
CA ALA A 340 36.78 -6.32 18.03
C ALA A 340 36.74 -7.54 18.98
N GLY A 341 37.25 -8.68 18.50
CA GLY A 341 37.34 -9.92 19.29
C GLY A 341 36.48 -11.08 18.76
N GLY A 342 36.04 -11.01 17.51
CA GLY A 342 35.25 -12.03 16.83
C GLY A 342 34.36 -11.38 15.76
N GLN A 343 33.51 -12.15 15.09
CA GLN A 343 32.58 -11.63 14.08
C GLN A 343 31.15 -11.71 14.60
N ALA A 344 30.53 -10.55 14.84
CA ALA A 344 29.12 -10.49 15.18
C ALA A 344 28.29 -10.60 13.89
N ARG A 345 27.24 -11.42 13.89
CA ARG A 345 26.24 -11.52 12.81
C ARG A 345 24.86 -11.22 13.38
N LEU A 346 24.14 -10.26 12.79
CA LEU A 346 22.85 -9.79 13.26
C LEU A 346 21.77 -9.90 12.17
N TYR A 347 20.53 -9.91 12.62
CA TYR A 347 19.32 -10.03 11.81
C TYR A 347 18.45 -8.78 11.86
N GLY A 348 18.30 -8.17 13.04
CA GLY A 348 17.47 -6.98 13.22
C GLY A 348 17.40 -6.50 14.67
N VAL A 349 16.56 -5.49 14.89
CA VAL A 349 16.16 -5.01 16.21
C VAL A 349 14.65 -4.81 16.20
N VAL A 350 13.96 -5.33 17.21
CA VAL A 350 12.53 -5.10 17.43
C VAL A 350 12.36 -3.96 18.42
N LEU A 351 11.43 -3.05 18.13
CA LEU A 351 11.04 -1.92 18.99
C LEU A 351 9.56 -2.09 19.37
N GLU A 352 9.28 -2.41 20.63
CA GLU A 352 7.92 -2.63 21.14
C GLU A 352 7.66 -1.88 22.45
N ARG A 353 6.39 -1.82 22.84
CA ARG A 353 5.93 -1.30 24.12
C ARG A 353 5.23 -2.40 24.90
N ASP A 354 5.41 -2.41 26.21
CA ASP A 354 4.76 -3.37 27.12
C ASP A 354 3.34 -2.92 27.51
N VAL A 355 2.55 -2.49 26.51
CA VAL A 355 1.16 -2.04 26.65
C VAL A 355 0.28 -2.70 25.58
N PRO A 356 -1.04 -2.84 25.82
CA PRO A 356 -1.94 -3.37 24.81
C PRO A 356 -1.97 -2.48 23.57
N GLY A 357 -1.81 -3.09 22.40
CA GLY A 357 -1.82 -2.38 21.13
C GLY A 357 -1.44 -3.25 19.95
N VAL A 358 -1.34 -2.62 18.79
CA VAL A 358 -0.93 -3.27 17.54
C VAL A 358 0.53 -2.94 17.24
N VAL A 359 1.24 -3.95 16.74
CA VAL A 359 2.55 -3.81 16.11
C VAL A 359 2.45 -4.27 14.67
N TRP A 360 2.95 -3.48 13.74
CA TRP A 360 2.93 -3.80 12.31
C TRP A 360 4.34 -3.69 11.71
N ASP A 361 4.96 -4.85 11.45
CA ASP A 361 6.28 -4.92 10.82
C ASP A 361 6.17 -4.67 9.32
N GLY A 362 6.99 -3.75 8.79
CA GLY A 362 7.12 -3.50 7.35
C GLY A 362 8.43 -4.08 6.80
N MET A 363 8.36 -5.23 6.12
CA MET A 363 9.53 -5.97 5.63
C MET A 363 9.63 -5.96 4.10
N ALA A 364 9.92 -4.77 3.56
CA ALA A 364 10.12 -4.58 2.14
C ALA A 364 11.35 -5.36 1.61
N GLN A 365 11.10 -6.23 0.64
CA GLN A 365 12.03 -7.03 -0.14
C GLN A 365 12.17 -6.39 -1.53
N LEU A 366 12.86 -5.25 -1.56
CA LEU A 366 12.93 -4.34 -2.69
C LEU A 366 13.52 -5.04 -3.93
N GLY A 367 12.74 -5.15 -5.00
CA GLY A 367 13.13 -5.86 -6.22
C GLY A 367 13.03 -7.39 -6.12
N ALA A 368 12.45 -7.93 -5.04
CA ALA A 368 12.24 -9.37 -4.93
C ALA A 368 11.09 -9.84 -5.83
N PHE A 369 11.37 -10.91 -6.57
CA PHE A 369 10.34 -11.81 -7.07
C PHE A 369 9.84 -12.66 -5.92
N SER A 370 8.57 -13.06 -5.93
CA SER A 370 7.97 -13.86 -4.85
C SER A 370 8.81 -15.10 -4.49
N ARG A 371 9.33 -15.80 -5.52
CA ARG A 371 10.17 -17.00 -5.35
C ARG A 371 11.45 -16.78 -4.55
N LYS A 372 11.95 -15.55 -4.41
CA LYS A 372 13.15 -15.25 -3.61
C LYS A 372 12.93 -15.52 -2.12
N MET A 373 11.68 -15.55 -1.66
CA MET A 373 11.36 -15.95 -0.29
C MET A 373 11.63 -17.44 -0.01
N LEU A 374 11.85 -18.25 -1.05
CA LEU A 374 12.28 -19.65 -0.91
C LEU A 374 13.78 -19.80 -0.58
N LEU A 375 14.55 -18.71 -0.59
CA LEU A 375 15.97 -18.69 -0.24
C LEU A 375 16.23 -18.68 1.25
N PHE A 376 15.23 -18.35 2.07
CA PHE A 376 15.31 -18.56 3.51
C PHE A 376 15.53 -20.04 3.80
N GLU A 377 16.50 -20.34 4.68
CA GLU A 377 16.65 -21.68 5.22
C GLU A 377 15.38 -22.01 6.05
N PRO A 378 14.68 -23.14 5.77
CA PRO A 378 13.37 -23.41 6.37
C PRO A 378 13.34 -23.45 7.90
N ALA A 379 14.32 -24.10 8.55
CA ALA A 379 14.32 -24.20 10.01
C ALA A 379 14.57 -22.85 10.68
N HIS A 380 15.49 -22.06 10.11
CA HIS A 380 15.80 -20.70 10.52
C HIS A 380 14.61 -19.75 10.38
N LEU A 381 13.93 -19.77 9.23
CA LEU A 381 12.73 -18.98 9.01
C LEU A 381 11.65 -19.33 10.04
N ARG A 382 11.43 -20.64 10.27
CA ARG A 382 10.41 -21.07 11.21
C ARG A 382 10.72 -20.63 12.63
N ALA A 383 11.96 -20.80 13.09
CA ALA A 383 12.39 -20.35 14.41
C ALA A 383 12.17 -18.84 14.60
N GLN A 384 12.44 -18.03 13.58
CA GLN A 384 12.22 -16.59 13.64
C GLN A 384 10.74 -16.19 13.64
N ILE A 385 9.91 -16.82 12.82
CA ILE A 385 8.46 -16.56 12.81
C ILE A 385 7.84 -17.00 14.14
N ASP A 386 8.28 -18.13 14.70
CA ASP A 386 7.79 -18.60 16.00
C ASP A 386 8.21 -17.72 17.16
N HIS A 387 9.45 -17.22 17.14
CA HIS A 387 9.89 -16.25 18.15
C HIS A 387 9.19 -14.90 18.00
N ARG A 388 8.97 -14.42 16.77
CA ARG A 388 8.23 -13.17 16.51
C ARG A 388 6.79 -13.25 16.97
N ASP A 389 6.21 -14.44 16.83
CA ASP A 389 4.82 -14.79 17.10
C ASP A 389 3.78 -13.83 16.50
N PRO A 390 3.73 -13.68 15.17
CA PRO A 390 2.72 -12.84 14.53
C PRO A 390 1.34 -13.52 14.53
N ASP A 391 0.31 -12.72 14.76
CA ASP A 391 -1.10 -13.10 14.68
C ASP A 391 -1.62 -13.08 13.24
N LEU A 392 -1.01 -12.24 12.38
CA LEU A 392 -1.32 -12.16 10.96
C LEU A 392 -0.03 -12.02 10.13
N LEU A 393 0.07 -12.85 9.09
CA LEU A 393 1.10 -12.75 8.05
C LEU A 393 0.51 -12.06 6.81
N VAL A 394 1.15 -11.00 6.32
CA VAL A 394 0.69 -10.27 5.14
C VAL A 394 1.74 -10.34 4.02
N PHE A 395 1.29 -10.63 2.80
CA PHE A 395 2.14 -10.75 1.61
C PHE A 395 1.69 -9.81 0.50
N THR A 396 2.52 -8.83 0.14
CA THR A 396 2.31 -7.93 -1.01
C THR A 396 3.43 -8.10 -2.02
N PHE A 397 3.30 -9.10 -2.88
CA PHE A 397 4.24 -9.38 -3.96
C PHE A 397 3.52 -9.43 -5.31
N GLY A 398 4.28 -9.53 -6.39
CA GLY A 398 3.75 -9.79 -7.73
C GLY A 398 4.16 -8.73 -8.73
N GLY A 399 4.52 -7.52 -8.29
CA GLY A 399 4.89 -6.42 -9.19
C GLY A 399 6.12 -6.76 -10.05
N ASN A 400 7.12 -7.41 -9.46
CA ASN A 400 8.29 -7.91 -10.21
C ASN A 400 7.95 -9.18 -11.02
N ASP A 401 7.05 -10.02 -10.50
CA ASP A 401 6.62 -11.27 -11.15
C ASP A 401 5.83 -11.00 -12.45
N LEU A 402 5.33 -9.78 -12.69
CA LEU A 402 4.73 -9.36 -13.97
C LEU A 402 5.69 -9.48 -15.17
N THR A 403 7.00 -9.53 -14.92
CA THR A 403 8.02 -9.68 -15.98
C THR A 403 8.24 -11.14 -16.40
N LEU A 404 7.56 -12.09 -15.77
CA LEU A 404 7.67 -13.51 -16.09
C LEU A 404 7.13 -13.82 -17.50
N ALA A 405 7.84 -14.69 -18.21
CA ALA A 405 7.32 -15.24 -19.46
C ALA A 405 6.07 -16.11 -19.20
N PRO A 406 5.05 -16.13 -20.08
CA PRO A 406 3.83 -16.92 -19.89
C PRO A 406 4.07 -18.40 -19.58
N GLY A 407 5.10 -19.01 -20.18
CA GLY A 407 5.49 -20.41 -19.91
C GLY A 407 6.07 -20.67 -18.51
N LYS A 408 6.24 -19.64 -17.67
CA LYS A 408 6.71 -19.75 -16.29
C LYS A 408 5.59 -19.63 -15.26
N LEU A 409 4.35 -19.34 -15.66
CA LEU A 409 3.24 -19.11 -14.74
C LEU A 409 2.89 -20.34 -13.88
N ALA A 410 2.93 -21.55 -14.45
CA ALA A 410 2.71 -22.77 -13.68
C ALA A 410 3.78 -22.97 -12.58
N ARG A 411 5.03 -22.58 -12.86
CA ARG A 411 6.09 -22.62 -11.87
C ARG A 411 5.92 -21.53 -10.80
N TYR A 412 5.48 -20.33 -11.21
CA TYR A 412 5.15 -19.26 -10.29
C TYR A 412 4.04 -19.67 -9.31
N GLU A 413 2.96 -20.28 -9.79
CA GLU A 413 1.88 -20.82 -8.95
C GLU A 413 2.42 -21.78 -7.87
N GLN A 414 3.28 -22.73 -8.28
CA GLN A 414 3.91 -23.69 -7.36
C GLN A 414 4.83 -23.00 -6.34
N ASP A 415 5.70 -22.10 -6.81
CA ASP A 415 6.66 -21.40 -5.95
C ASP A 415 5.93 -20.48 -4.97
N PHE A 416 4.88 -19.79 -5.39
CA PHE A 416 4.10 -18.90 -4.52
C PHE A 416 3.35 -19.68 -3.44
N GLY A 417 2.72 -20.81 -3.79
CA GLY A 417 2.09 -21.69 -2.79
C GLY A 417 3.10 -22.22 -1.77
N GLU A 418 4.30 -22.58 -2.21
CA GLU A 418 5.38 -22.99 -1.31
C GLU A 418 5.85 -21.88 -0.38
N VAL A 419 5.90 -20.62 -0.86
CA VAL A 419 6.20 -19.46 0.00
C VAL A 419 5.15 -19.36 1.11
N LEU A 420 3.86 -19.39 0.77
CA LEU A 420 2.80 -19.28 1.79
C LEU A 420 2.87 -20.40 2.82
N ARG A 421 3.06 -21.66 2.38
CA ARG A 421 3.18 -22.81 3.30
C ARG A 421 4.39 -22.69 4.24
N ARG A 422 5.55 -22.25 3.75
CA ARG A 422 6.76 -22.10 4.58
C ARG A 422 6.58 -21.04 5.68
N PHE A 423 6.00 -19.91 5.34
CA PHE A 423 5.84 -18.81 6.29
C PHE A 423 4.72 -19.08 7.31
N ARG A 424 3.60 -19.63 6.86
CA ARG A 424 2.46 -19.93 7.76
C ARG A 424 2.74 -21.07 8.71
N GLY A 425 3.55 -22.03 8.30
CA GLY A 425 3.68 -23.33 8.96
C GLY A 425 2.61 -24.31 8.52
N GLN A 426 2.89 -25.61 8.65
CA GLN A 426 2.01 -26.67 8.15
C GLN A 426 1.14 -27.31 9.25
N GLU A 427 1.68 -27.48 10.46
CA GLU A 427 0.95 -28.13 11.56
C GLU A 427 -0.09 -27.20 12.21
N HIS A 428 0.32 -25.95 12.46
CA HIS A 428 -0.52 -24.89 13.02
C HIS A 428 -0.38 -23.65 12.13
N PRO A 429 -1.05 -23.63 10.95
CA PRO A 429 -0.91 -22.54 9.99
C PRO A 429 -1.43 -21.24 10.60
N ARG A 430 -0.59 -20.21 10.63
CA ARG A 430 -0.97 -18.86 11.08
C ARG A 430 -1.96 -18.21 10.11
N ALA A 431 -2.80 -17.30 10.62
CA ALA A 431 -3.68 -16.49 9.77
C ALA A 431 -2.86 -15.68 8.76
N CYS A 432 -3.40 -15.50 7.57
CA CYS A 432 -2.65 -14.98 6.44
C CYS A 432 -3.54 -14.13 5.52
N LEU A 433 -2.96 -13.06 5.00
CA LEU A 433 -3.55 -12.19 3.99
C LEU A 433 -2.57 -12.04 2.82
N VAL A 434 -3.05 -12.29 1.60
CA VAL A 434 -2.33 -11.95 0.37
C VAL A 434 -2.97 -10.72 -0.25
N MET A 435 -2.17 -9.68 -0.45
CA MET A 435 -2.56 -8.51 -1.23
C MET A 435 -2.03 -8.67 -2.65
N ALA A 436 -2.92 -8.53 -3.62
CA ALA A 436 -2.56 -8.55 -5.03
C ALA A 436 -1.57 -7.41 -5.36
N PRO A 437 -0.76 -7.50 -6.44
CA PRO A 437 -0.01 -6.36 -6.92
C PRO A 437 -0.95 -5.21 -7.32
N VAL A 438 -0.40 -4.02 -7.43
CA VAL A 438 -1.13 -2.86 -7.97
C VAL A 438 -1.28 -3.01 -9.49
N ASP A 439 -2.22 -2.26 -10.08
CA ASP A 439 -2.34 -2.19 -11.53
C ASP A 439 -1.13 -1.45 -12.12
N HIS A 440 -0.28 -2.17 -12.86
CA HIS A 440 0.81 -1.58 -13.63
C HIS A 440 0.27 -1.15 -14.99
N GLY A 441 0.54 0.08 -15.38
CA GLY A 441 0.26 0.61 -16.70
C GLY A 441 1.44 0.46 -17.67
N MET A 442 1.12 0.42 -18.96
CA MET A 442 2.05 0.57 -20.08
C MET A 442 1.49 1.59 -21.07
N ARG A 443 2.38 2.21 -21.86
CA ARG A 443 1.97 3.14 -22.91
C ARG A 443 1.64 2.38 -24.19
N GLU A 444 0.44 2.60 -24.71
CA GLU A 444 0.01 2.16 -26.03
C GLU A 444 -0.39 3.40 -26.84
N GLY A 445 0.55 3.90 -27.66
CA GLY A 445 0.44 5.21 -28.29
C GLY A 445 0.34 6.32 -27.24
N GLN A 446 -0.75 7.10 -27.26
CA GLN A 446 -1.03 8.15 -26.28
C GLN A 446 -1.82 7.65 -25.05
N ARG A 447 -2.29 6.39 -25.07
CA ARG A 447 -3.09 5.80 -23.98
C ARG A 447 -2.18 5.12 -22.96
N ILE A 448 -2.63 5.13 -21.71
CA ILE A 448 -2.11 4.25 -20.67
C ILE A 448 -3.11 3.10 -20.55
N VAL A 449 -2.64 1.87 -20.65
CA VAL A 449 -3.43 0.65 -20.51
C VAL A 449 -2.78 -0.26 -19.46
N SER A 450 -3.54 -1.15 -18.84
CA SER A 450 -2.97 -2.12 -17.90
C SER A 450 -2.00 -3.08 -18.61
N VAL A 451 -0.96 -3.50 -17.90
CA VAL A 451 -0.07 -4.56 -18.36
C VAL A 451 -0.87 -5.88 -18.35
N PRO A 452 -0.98 -6.62 -19.47
CA PRO A 452 -1.82 -7.82 -19.54
C PRO A 452 -1.45 -8.92 -18.53
N MET A 453 -0.21 -8.96 -18.07
CA MET A 453 0.25 -9.93 -17.07
C MET A 453 -0.35 -9.69 -15.68
N VAL A 454 -0.82 -8.48 -15.37
CA VAL A 454 -1.43 -8.14 -14.07
C VAL A 454 -2.58 -9.09 -13.76
N ALA A 455 -3.57 -9.18 -14.65
CA ALA A 455 -4.73 -10.05 -14.45
C ALA A 455 -4.34 -11.53 -14.24
N ARG A 456 -3.28 -12.00 -14.93
CA ARG A 456 -2.80 -13.39 -14.83
C ARG A 456 -2.15 -13.67 -13.48
N ILE A 457 -1.33 -12.74 -12.98
CA ILE A 457 -0.68 -12.87 -11.67
C ILE A 457 -1.70 -12.73 -10.55
N VAL A 458 -2.62 -11.77 -10.64
CA VAL A 458 -3.72 -11.58 -9.67
C VAL A 458 -4.54 -12.86 -9.52
N GLU A 459 -4.96 -13.46 -10.64
CA GLU A 459 -5.77 -14.70 -10.60
C GLU A 459 -4.99 -15.88 -9.99
N ILE A 460 -3.71 -16.04 -10.32
CA ILE A 460 -2.88 -17.08 -9.71
C ILE A 460 -2.73 -16.85 -8.21
N GLN A 461 -2.46 -15.62 -7.79
CA GLN A 461 -2.32 -15.29 -6.37
C GLN A 461 -3.63 -15.48 -5.61
N ARG A 462 -4.77 -15.07 -6.18
CA ARG A 462 -6.10 -15.31 -5.62
C ARG A 462 -6.34 -16.79 -5.40
N LYS A 463 -6.17 -17.59 -6.46
CA LYS A 463 -6.34 -19.04 -6.42
C LYS A 463 -5.46 -19.68 -5.35
N VAL A 464 -4.16 -19.34 -5.33
CA VAL A 464 -3.19 -19.91 -4.40
C VAL A 464 -3.48 -19.46 -2.96
N ALA A 465 -3.78 -18.18 -2.74
CA ALA A 465 -4.12 -17.66 -1.42
C ALA A 465 -5.29 -18.43 -0.81
N LEU A 466 -6.40 -18.54 -1.54
CA LEU A 466 -7.59 -19.24 -1.07
C LEU A 466 -7.33 -20.74 -0.89
N ALA A 467 -6.61 -21.38 -1.81
CA ALA A 467 -6.28 -22.81 -1.72
C ALA A 467 -5.38 -23.15 -0.53
N GLU A 468 -4.46 -22.26 -0.17
CA GLU A 468 -3.60 -22.44 1.00
C GLU A 468 -4.34 -22.07 2.29
N GLY A 469 -5.43 -21.31 2.25
CA GLY A 469 -6.19 -20.86 3.43
C GLY A 469 -5.80 -19.46 3.91
N CYS A 470 -5.31 -18.59 3.02
CA CYS A 470 -5.12 -17.16 3.25
C CYS A 470 -6.34 -16.38 2.74
N ALA A 471 -6.68 -15.30 3.43
CA ALA A 471 -7.52 -14.25 2.86
C ALA A 471 -6.81 -13.59 1.66
N PHE A 472 -7.60 -13.05 0.73
CA PHE A 472 -7.10 -12.36 -0.45
C PHE A 472 -7.73 -10.97 -0.58
N PHE A 473 -6.90 -9.95 -0.80
CA PHE A 473 -7.34 -8.61 -1.14
C PHE A 473 -6.96 -8.28 -2.57
N ASP A 474 -7.97 -8.09 -3.42
CA ASP A 474 -7.79 -7.71 -4.81
C ASP A 474 -7.50 -6.20 -4.92
N THR A 475 -6.22 -5.86 -4.80
CA THR A 475 -5.73 -4.47 -4.90
C THR A 475 -6.11 -3.84 -6.25
N VAL A 476 -6.11 -4.59 -7.35
CA VAL A 476 -6.47 -4.06 -8.68
C VAL A 476 -7.95 -3.72 -8.71
N ALA A 477 -8.82 -4.60 -8.22
CA ALA A 477 -10.25 -4.32 -8.12
C ALA A 477 -10.55 -3.12 -7.20
N ALA A 478 -9.82 -2.99 -6.09
CA ALA A 478 -9.91 -1.86 -5.16
C ALA A 478 -9.47 -0.54 -5.82
N MET A 479 -8.44 -0.56 -6.68
CA MET A 479 -8.04 0.58 -7.51
C MET A 479 -9.10 0.94 -8.57
N GLY A 480 -10.06 0.06 -8.83
CA GLY A 480 -11.12 0.24 -9.81
C GLY A 480 -11.04 -0.68 -11.02
N GLY A 481 -10.25 -1.75 -10.96
CA GLY A 481 -10.15 -2.76 -12.01
C GLY A 481 -9.20 -2.38 -13.14
N GLU A 482 -9.38 -3.00 -14.30
CA GLU A 482 -8.56 -2.75 -15.49
C GLU A 482 -8.58 -1.26 -15.90
N GLY A 483 -7.43 -0.78 -16.34
CA GLY A 483 -7.19 0.63 -16.68
C GLY A 483 -7.11 1.57 -15.47
N SER A 484 -7.19 1.05 -14.23
CA SER A 484 -7.06 1.89 -13.03
C SER A 484 -5.70 2.58 -12.96
N ALA A 485 -4.64 1.99 -13.52
CA ALA A 485 -3.33 2.62 -13.64
C ALA A 485 -3.40 3.99 -14.35
N ALA A 486 -4.19 4.08 -15.44
CA ALA A 486 -4.38 5.32 -16.17
C ALA A 486 -5.17 6.35 -15.36
N ARG A 487 -6.21 5.90 -14.66
CA ARG A 487 -7.08 6.75 -13.84
C ARG A 487 -6.34 7.29 -12.61
N TRP A 488 -5.65 6.43 -11.88
CA TRP A 488 -4.79 6.79 -10.74
C TRP A 488 -3.59 7.65 -11.13
N ARG A 489 -3.09 7.54 -12.37
CA ARG A 489 -2.07 8.49 -12.86
C ARG A 489 -2.65 9.88 -13.11
N LYS A 490 -3.92 9.97 -13.53
CA LYS A 490 -4.60 11.23 -13.87
C LYS A 490 -5.30 11.90 -12.67
N SER A 491 -5.45 11.19 -11.56
CA SER A 491 -6.11 11.70 -10.37
C SER A 491 -5.40 12.92 -9.79
N THR A 492 -6.10 13.68 -8.95
CA THR A 492 -5.57 14.84 -8.23
C THR A 492 -5.72 14.67 -6.72
N PRO A 493 -4.63 14.45 -5.97
CA PRO A 493 -3.25 14.29 -6.45
C PRO A 493 -3.06 12.97 -7.23
N PRO A 494 -2.01 12.86 -8.07
CA PRO A 494 -1.70 11.60 -8.74
C PRO A 494 -1.42 10.50 -7.72
N LEU A 495 -2.12 9.37 -7.82
CA LEU A 495 -1.96 8.21 -6.96
C LEU A 495 -1.00 7.16 -7.54
N LEU A 496 -0.80 7.17 -8.87
CA LEU A 496 0.23 6.39 -9.56
C LEU A 496 1.35 7.29 -10.09
N SER A 497 2.59 6.83 -9.95
CA SER A 497 3.80 7.47 -10.45
C SER A 497 3.86 7.51 -11.98
N GLY A 498 4.72 8.38 -12.51
CA GLY A 498 4.94 8.52 -13.96
C GLY A 498 5.64 7.34 -14.63
N ASP A 499 6.21 6.41 -13.86
CA ASP A 499 6.72 5.12 -14.34
C ASP A 499 5.62 4.09 -14.61
N LEU A 500 4.38 4.41 -14.24
CA LEU A 500 3.18 3.58 -14.40
C LEU A 500 3.25 2.24 -13.65
N ALA A 501 4.15 2.07 -12.69
CA ALA A 501 4.30 0.83 -11.93
C ALA A 501 4.18 1.07 -10.43
N HIS A 502 4.74 2.17 -9.92
CA HIS A 502 4.74 2.46 -8.50
C HIS A 502 3.65 3.45 -8.12
N LEU A 503 3.06 3.27 -6.95
CA LEU A 503 2.18 4.25 -6.34
C LEU A 503 2.98 5.49 -5.87
N THR A 504 2.33 6.66 -5.85
CA THR A 504 2.86 7.83 -5.15
C THR A 504 2.70 7.66 -3.63
N HIS A 505 3.26 8.56 -2.83
CA HIS A 505 3.07 8.53 -1.37
C HIS A 505 1.57 8.58 -1.00
N ALA A 506 0.78 9.40 -1.70
CA ALA A 506 -0.66 9.47 -1.54
C ALA A 506 -1.33 8.13 -1.92
N GLY A 507 -1.00 7.56 -3.09
CA GLY A 507 -1.55 6.28 -3.51
C GLY A 507 -1.24 5.13 -2.55
N GLN A 508 -0.02 5.09 -1.99
CA GLN A 508 0.35 4.08 -0.99
C GLN A 508 -0.45 4.22 0.30
N LYS A 509 -0.69 5.44 0.77
CA LYS A 509 -1.54 5.70 1.93
C LYS A 509 -2.98 5.27 1.70
N VAL A 510 -3.54 5.61 0.53
CA VAL A 510 -4.89 5.19 0.11
C VAL A 510 -5.00 3.66 0.14
N ILE A 511 -4.10 2.94 -0.53
CA ILE A 511 -4.13 1.46 -0.53
C ILE A 511 -4.03 0.89 0.88
N GLY A 512 -3.15 1.42 1.73
CA GLY A 512 -3.06 0.99 3.13
C GLY A 512 -4.39 1.16 3.88
N HIS A 513 -5.05 2.30 3.70
CA HIS A 513 -6.34 2.58 4.31
C HIS A 513 -7.48 1.68 3.77
N MET A 514 -7.52 1.43 2.45
CA MET A 514 -8.49 0.52 1.85
C MET A 514 -8.39 -0.90 2.45
N VAL A 515 -7.18 -1.39 2.67
CA VAL A 515 -6.92 -2.69 3.30
C VAL A 515 -7.31 -2.69 4.77
N TYR A 516 -7.06 -1.59 5.49
CA TYR A 516 -7.54 -1.40 6.86
C TYR A 516 -9.07 -1.54 6.92
N LEU A 517 -9.80 -0.83 6.08
CA LEU A 517 -11.27 -0.90 6.03
C LEU A 517 -11.77 -2.32 5.72
N ALA A 518 -11.15 -3.03 4.78
CA ALA A 518 -11.49 -4.40 4.47
C ALA A 518 -11.24 -5.36 5.65
N LEU A 519 -10.14 -5.17 6.40
CA LEU A 519 -9.88 -5.92 7.63
C LEU A 519 -10.89 -5.61 8.73
N MET A 520 -11.33 -4.36 8.83
CA MET A 520 -12.31 -3.93 9.84
C MET A 520 -13.72 -4.42 9.53
N GLU A 521 -14.11 -4.50 8.25
CA GLU A 521 -15.36 -5.12 7.84
C GLU A 521 -15.47 -6.56 8.36
N GLU A 522 -14.44 -7.38 8.13
CA GLU A 522 -14.41 -8.76 8.60
C GLU A 522 -14.25 -8.84 10.13
N TYR A 523 -13.52 -7.90 10.77
CA TYR A 523 -13.46 -7.82 12.23
C TYR A 523 -14.84 -7.57 12.84
N VAL A 524 -15.63 -6.64 12.26
CA VAL A 524 -17.01 -6.38 12.71
C VAL A 524 -17.87 -7.63 12.56
N ARG A 525 -17.76 -8.35 11.44
CA ARG A 525 -18.48 -9.63 11.25
C ARG A 525 -18.08 -10.69 12.26
N TYR A 526 -16.78 -10.82 12.57
CA TYR A 526 -16.28 -11.68 13.63
C TYR A 526 -16.88 -11.31 14.99
N ARG A 527 -16.84 -10.03 15.36
CA ARG A 527 -17.40 -9.53 16.64
C ARG A 527 -18.92 -9.70 16.73
N GLN A 528 -19.64 -9.60 15.62
CA GLN A 528 -21.09 -9.88 15.61
C GLN A 528 -21.42 -11.36 15.83
N ARG A 529 -20.51 -12.27 15.44
CA ARG A 529 -20.65 -13.71 15.66
C ARG A 529 -20.27 -14.13 17.08
N GLU A 530 -19.17 -13.61 17.61
CA GLU A 530 -18.53 -14.10 18.85
C GLU A 530 -18.81 -13.23 20.10
N GLY A 531 -19.55 -12.12 19.94
CA GLY A 531 -19.76 -11.10 20.98
C GLY A 531 -18.69 -10.01 20.98
#